data_AF-A0A413JYF8-F1
#
_entry.id   AF-A0A413JYF8-F1
#
_cell.length_a   1.000
_cell.length_b   1.000
_cell.length_c   1.000
_cell.angle_alpha   90.00
_cell.angle_beta   90.00
_cell.angle_gamma   90.00
#
_symmetry.space_group_name_H-M   'P 1'
#
loop_
_entity.id
_entity.type
_entity.pdbx_description
1 polymer ?
#
loop_
_entity_poly.entity_id
_entity_poly.type
_entity_poly.pdbx_seq_one_letter_code
_entity_poly.pdbx_strand_id
1 'polypeptide(L)'
;MYTPTKLTEYLDKYGVSWAKTLPENTPPEDIVVAYNKEPLFRLIQKEEIMTENDLKTHSELYPNRNFGNNLWKASGLSSLCTLEDARSMAKLPYLKHLHGIAEITMSPEYGVMLKTPSNNCANHYTWWHTTLFDLNNAEIQYREITLQPKAI
;
A
#
# COMPACT_ATOMS: atom_id res chain seq x y z
N MET A 1 -7.95 0.50 13.93
CA MET A 1 -7.41 1.82 13.54
C MET A 1 -5.92 1.76 13.83
N TYR A 2 -5.06 2.09 12.87
CA TYR A 2 -3.61 1.95 13.07
C TYR A 2 -3.11 2.80 14.25
N THR A 3 -2.13 2.28 14.97
CA THR A 3 -1.59 2.90 16.19
C THR A 3 -0.38 3.75 15.86
N PRO A 4 -0.36 5.04 16.21
CA PRO A 4 0.84 5.89 16.09
C PRO A 4 1.98 5.40 16.98
N THR A 5 3.20 5.43 16.47
CA THR A 5 4.44 5.16 17.23
C THR A 5 5.63 5.77 16.49
N LYS A 6 6.82 5.63 17.07
CA LYS A 6 8.08 6.08 16.49
C LYS A 6 8.75 4.95 15.71
N LEU A 7 9.38 5.30 14.59
CA LEU A 7 10.10 4.31 13.79
C LEU A 7 11.21 3.63 14.59
N THR A 8 11.93 4.40 15.41
CA THR A 8 12.97 3.86 16.31
C THR A 8 12.43 2.81 17.28
N GLU A 9 11.29 3.08 17.92
CA GLU A 9 10.60 2.14 18.83
C GLU A 9 10.14 0.88 18.09
N TYR A 10 9.59 1.04 16.88
CA TYR A 10 9.17 -0.08 16.04
C TYR A 10 10.36 -0.98 15.68
N LEU A 11 11.47 -0.40 15.23
CA LEU A 11 12.65 -1.15 14.82
C LEU A 11 13.30 -1.89 16.00
N ASP A 12 13.40 -1.26 17.17
CA ASP A 12 13.91 -1.89 18.40
C ASP A 12 13.06 -3.10 18.81
N LYS A 13 11.72 -2.96 18.73
CA LYS A 13 10.79 -4.01 19.12
C LYS A 13 10.76 -5.20 18.16
N TYR A 14 10.77 -4.96 16.85
CA TYR A 14 10.51 -6.00 15.84
C TYR A 14 11.75 -6.52 15.11
N GLY A 15 12.88 -5.78 15.12
CA GLY A 15 14.13 -6.24 14.51
C GLY A 15 14.03 -6.59 13.03
N VAL A 16 13.15 -5.91 12.29
CA VAL A 16 12.82 -6.25 10.88
C VAL A 16 13.81 -5.65 9.88
N SER A 17 13.83 -6.25 8.68
CA SER A 17 14.52 -5.71 7.52
C SER A 17 13.52 -5.22 6.46
N TRP A 18 13.80 -4.07 5.85
CA TRP A 18 12.99 -3.56 4.74
C TRP A 18 13.14 -4.46 3.51
N ALA A 19 12.05 -4.70 2.78
CA ALA A 19 12.09 -5.51 1.56
C ALA A 19 12.90 -4.88 0.42
N LYS A 20 13.14 -3.57 0.52
CA LYS A 20 13.86 -2.76 -0.46
C LYS A 20 14.85 -1.86 0.27
N THR A 21 15.93 -1.49 -0.41
CA THR A 21 16.78 -0.39 0.05
C THR A 21 15.98 0.90 0.00
N LEU A 22 15.80 1.53 1.17
CA LEU A 22 15.07 2.77 1.29
C LEU A 22 16.05 3.96 1.31
N PRO A 23 15.63 5.15 0.83
CA PRO A 23 16.39 6.37 1.01
C PRO A 23 16.63 6.68 2.49
N GLU A 24 17.58 7.57 2.77
CA GLU A 24 17.77 8.09 4.12
C GLU A 24 16.46 8.70 4.67
N ASN A 25 16.23 8.56 5.98
CA ASN A 25 15.02 9.03 6.67
C ASN A 25 13.71 8.49 6.05
N THR A 26 13.75 7.27 5.50
CA THR A 26 12.59 6.56 4.95
C THR A 26 12.50 5.15 5.56
N PRO A 27 11.39 4.80 6.24
CA PRO A 27 10.22 5.63 6.55
C PRO A 27 10.58 6.85 7.43
N PRO A 28 9.71 7.88 7.53
CA PRO A 28 9.90 8.96 8.48
C PRO A 28 9.79 8.45 9.93
N GLU A 29 10.19 9.28 10.90
CA GLU A 29 10.16 8.90 12.31
C GLU A 29 8.74 8.73 12.86
N ASP A 30 7.80 9.58 12.42
CA ASP A 30 6.38 9.46 12.77
C ASP A 30 5.70 8.47 11.83
N ILE A 31 5.24 7.33 12.38
CA ILE A 31 4.58 6.27 11.62
C ILE A 31 3.35 5.74 12.37
N VAL A 32 2.60 4.89 11.68
CA VAL A 32 1.55 4.06 12.26
C VAL A 32 1.78 2.59 11.94
N VAL A 33 1.35 1.73 12.86
CA VAL A 33 1.46 0.27 12.76
C VAL A 33 0.10 -0.37 12.97
N ALA A 34 -0.16 -1.47 12.28
CA ALA A 34 -1.35 -2.30 12.46
C ALA A 34 -1.06 -3.41 13.48
N TYR A 35 -1.49 -3.25 14.74
CA TYR A 35 -1.28 -4.23 15.80
C TYR A 35 -2.43 -5.24 15.95
N ASN A 36 -3.60 -4.97 15.38
CA ASN A 36 -4.83 -5.72 15.62
C ASN A 36 -5.42 -6.29 14.33
N LYS A 37 -4.56 -6.78 13.42
CA LYS A 37 -4.99 -7.38 12.15
C LYS A 37 -5.85 -6.44 11.31
N GLU A 38 -5.60 -5.13 11.40
CA GLU A 38 -6.32 -4.16 10.59
C GLU A 38 -6.06 -4.41 9.09
N PRO A 39 -7.09 -4.30 8.23
CA PRO A 39 -6.90 -4.52 6.80
C PRO A 39 -6.15 -3.36 6.15
N LEU A 40 -5.44 -3.65 5.06
CA LEU A 40 -4.84 -2.69 4.16
C LEU A 40 -5.16 -3.08 2.73
N PHE A 41 -5.69 -2.14 1.95
CA PHE A 41 -6.14 -2.39 0.58
C PHE A 41 -5.17 -1.79 -0.43
N ARG A 42 -4.93 -2.52 -1.52
CA ARG A 42 -4.10 -2.08 -2.65
C ARG A 42 -4.84 -2.33 -3.96
N LEU A 43 -4.70 -1.39 -4.90
CA LEU A 43 -5.06 -1.65 -6.29
C LEU A 43 -3.93 -2.45 -6.93
N ILE A 44 -4.27 -3.51 -7.64
CA ILE A 44 -3.31 -4.46 -8.23
C ILE A 44 -3.53 -4.61 -9.74
N GLN A 45 -2.48 -5.03 -10.44
CA GLN A 45 -2.46 -5.12 -11.90
C GLN A 45 -3.37 -6.20 -12.45
N LYS A 46 -3.58 -7.32 -11.74
CA LYS A 46 -4.46 -8.40 -12.19
C LYS A 46 -5.73 -8.44 -11.35
N GLU A 47 -6.81 -8.99 -11.90
CA GLU A 47 -8.08 -9.06 -11.18
C GLU A 47 -8.02 -10.11 -10.06
N GLU A 48 -7.34 -11.21 -10.31
CA GLU A 48 -7.43 -12.44 -9.53
C GLU A 48 -6.23 -12.75 -8.64
N ILE A 49 -5.14 -11.97 -8.72
CA ILE A 49 -3.90 -12.28 -8.00
C ILE A 49 -3.01 -11.05 -7.80
N MET A 50 -2.48 -10.89 -6.58
CA MET A 50 -1.40 -9.95 -6.29
C MET A 50 -0.06 -10.57 -6.67
N THR A 51 0.82 -9.81 -7.30
CA THR A 51 2.12 -10.27 -7.81
C THR A 51 3.25 -9.37 -7.32
N GLU A 52 4.49 -9.81 -7.49
CA GLU A 52 5.69 -8.99 -7.23
C GLU A 52 5.69 -7.65 -7.98
N ASN A 53 5.04 -7.57 -9.14
CA ASN A 53 4.91 -6.31 -9.88
C ASN A 53 4.03 -5.29 -9.14
N ASP A 54 3.14 -5.72 -8.26
CA ASP A 54 2.29 -4.87 -7.42
C ASP A 54 3.03 -4.32 -6.18
N LEU A 55 4.22 -4.86 -5.92
CA LEU A 55 5.16 -4.41 -4.89
C LEU A 55 6.25 -3.48 -5.43
N LYS A 56 6.16 -3.08 -6.70
CA LYS A 56 7.02 -2.03 -7.25
C LYS A 56 6.55 -0.65 -6.78
N THR A 57 7.46 0.07 -6.15
CA THR A 57 7.26 1.45 -5.70
C THR A 57 7.20 2.42 -6.87
N HIS A 58 6.71 3.64 -6.61
CA HIS A 58 6.63 4.66 -7.67
C HIS A 58 8.02 5.07 -8.18
N SER A 59 9.04 5.06 -7.31
CA SER A 59 10.43 5.31 -7.71
C SER A 59 11.02 4.18 -8.56
N GLU A 60 10.67 2.92 -8.30
CA GLU A 60 11.09 1.79 -9.15
C GLU A 60 10.40 1.81 -10.53
N LEU A 61 9.13 2.21 -10.59
CA LEU A 61 8.37 2.27 -11.85
C LEU A 61 8.81 3.43 -12.75
N TYR A 62 9.32 4.52 -12.18
CA TYR A 62 9.74 5.71 -12.92
C TYR A 62 11.12 6.20 -12.45
N PRO A 63 12.20 5.43 -12.72
CA PRO A 63 13.54 5.71 -12.18
C PRO A 63 14.14 7.03 -12.69
N ASN A 64 13.69 7.52 -13.85
CA ASN A 64 14.16 8.77 -14.44
C ASN A 64 13.39 10.01 -13.92
N ARG A 65 12.37 9.82 -13.08
CA ARG A 65 11.57 10.92 -12.54
C ARG A 65 12.27 11.52 -11.32
N ASN A 66 12.37 12.85 -11.27
CA ASN A 66 12.81 13.53 -10.06
C ASN A 66 11.65 13.62 -9.06
N PHE A 67 11.77 12.93 -7.92
CA PHE A 67 10.79 12.95 -6.84
C PHE A 67 11.04 14.05 -5.79
N GLY A 68 12.23 14.66 -5.77
CA GLY A 68 12.62 15.67 -4.79
C GLY A 68 12.28 15.27 -3.35
N ASN A 69 11.63 16.18 -2.61
CA ASN A 69 11.22 15.96 -1.23
C ASN A 69 10.15 14.86 -1.04
N ASN A 70 9.59 14.31 -2.12
CA ASN A 70 8.62 13.22 -2.07
C ASN A 70 9.26 11.85 -2.32
N LEU A 71 10.59 11.74 -2.37
CA LEU A 71 11.27 10.47 -2.63
C LEU A 71 10.93 9.41 -1.56
N TRP A 72 10.84 9.79 -0.28
CA TRP A 72 10.44 8.87 0.79
C TRP A 72 9.05 8.27 0.53
N LYS A 73 8.09 9.11 0.13
CA LYS A 73 6.72 8.71 -0.23
C LYS A 73 6.71 7.82 -1.46
N ALA A 74 7.50 8.18 -2.48
CA ALA A 74 7.60 7.44 -3.74
C ALA A 74 8.30 6.08 -3.59
N SER A 75 9.10 5.91 -2.54
CA SER A 75 9.78 4.65 -2.18
C SER A 75 8.92 3.73 -1.29
N GLY A 76 7.69 4.14 -0.99
CA GLY A 76 6.69 3.29 -0.37
C GLY A 76 5.57 2.95 -1.34
N LEU A 77 4.70 2.05 -0.88
CA LEU A 77 3.60 1.52 -1.65
C LEU A 77 2.29 2.25 -1.34
N SER A 78 1.57 2.66 -2.39
CA SER A 78 0.28 3.36 -2.29
C SER A 78 -0.82 2.43 -1.78
N SER A 79 -1.38 2.68 -0.61
CA SER A 79 -2.35 1.80 0.05
C SER A 79 -3.52 2.58 0.66
N LEU A 80 -4.61 1.86 0.97
CA LEU A 80 -5.90 2.43 1.41
C LEU A 80 -6.43 1.66 2.62
N CYS A 81 -7.13 2.33 3.54
CA CYS A 81 -7.60 1.69 4.78
C CYS A 81 -8.96 1.00 4.66
N THR A 82 -9.72 1.31 3.63
CA THR A 82 -11.08 0.78 3.46
C THR A 82 -11.27 0.26 2.05
N LEU A 83 -12.09 -0.78 1.94
CA LEU A 83 -12.50 -1.32 0.65
C LEU A 83 -13.29 -0.28 -0.17
N GLU A 84 -14.06 0.58 0.49
CA GLU A 84 -14.79 1.67 -0.16
C GLU A 84 -13.84 2.68 -0.81
N ASP A 85 -12.80 3.12 -0.11
CA ASP A 85 -11.76 3.98 -0.66
C ASP A 85 -11.05 3.31 -1.85
N ALA A 86 -10.78 2.00 -1.75
CA ALA A 86 -10.19 1.23 -2.84
C ALA A 86 -11.11 1.17 -4.07
N ARG A 87 -12.39 0.90 -3.88
CA ARG A 87 -13.39 0.92 -4.97
C ARG A 87 -13.58 2.31 -5.56
N SER A 88 -13.50 3.36 -4.75
CA SER A 88 -13.57 4.74 -5.22
C SER A 88 -12.35 5.11 -6.07
N MET A 89 -11.14 4.87 -5.56
CA MET A 89 -9.88 5.10 -6.27
C MET A 89 -9.81 4.30 -7.57
N ALA A 90 -10.30 3.06 -7.56
CA ALA A 90 -10.36 2.17 -8.72
C ALA A 90 -11.17 2.76 -9.90
N LYS A 91 -12.08 3.71 -9.67
CA LYS A 91 -12.90 4.35 -10.72
C LYS A 91 -12.15 5.47 -11.46
N LEU A 92 -11.01 5.94 -10.93
CA LEU A 92 -10.28 7.07 -11.48
C LEU A 92 -9.68 6.71 -12.85
N PRO A 93 -9.82 7.58 -13.89
CA PRO A 93 -9.40 7.26 -15.25
C PRO A 93 -7.94 6.80 -15.37
N TYR A 94 -7.03 7.44 -14.63
CA TYR A 94 -5.60 7.14 -14.65
C TYR A 94 -5.22 5.85 -13.91
N LEU A 95 -6.14 5.22 -13.16
CA LEU A 95 -5.95 3.96 -12.45
C LEU A 95 -6.71 2.78 -13.08
N LYS A 96 -7.34 2.98 -14.25
CA LYS A 96 -8.10 1.91 -14.94
C LYS A 96 -7.24 0.74 -15.42
N HIS A 97 -5.93 0.93 -15.52
CA HIS A 97 -4.97 -0.12 -15.86
C HIS A 97 -4.69 -1.10 -14.71
N LEU A 98 -5.14 -0.78 -13.49
CA LEU A 98 -5.17 -1.71 -12.37
C LEU A 98 -6.53 -2.42 -12.42
N HIS A 99 -6.54 -3.73 -12.20
CA HIS A 99 -7.68 -4.59 -12.48
C HIS A 99 -8.32 -5.19 -11.23
N GLY A 100 -7.56 -5.40 -10.15
CA GLY A 100 -8.06 -5.99 -8.90
C GLY A 100 -7.87 -5.11 -7.67
N ILE A 101 -8.39 -5.58 -6.54
CA ILE A 101 -8.15 -5.02 -5.21
C ILE A 101 -7.63 -6.16 -4.32
N ALA A 102 -6.43 -6.00 -3.77
CA ALA A 102 -5.90 -6.90 -2.76
C ALA A 102 -6.20 -6.33 -1.36
N GLU A 103 -6.72 -7.17 -0.48
CA GLU A 103 -6.85 -6.94 0.95
C GLU A 103 -5.76 -7.71 1.70
N ILE A 104 -4.99 -6.99 2.48
CA ILE A 104 -3.90 -7.54 3.29
C ILE A 104 -4.34 -7.45 4.74
N THR A 105 -4.48 -8.60 5.40
CA THR A 105 -4.61 -8.63 6.86
C THR A 105 -3.23 -8.29 7.45
N MET A 106 -3.08 -7.07 7.97
CA MET A 106 -1.76 -6.60 8.39
C MET A 106 -1.29 -7.26 9.68
N SER A 107 0.01 -7.44 9.79
CA SER A 107 0.72 -7.74 11.04
C SER A 107 1.78 -6.66 11.25
N PRO A 108 2.20 -6.35 12.50
CA PRO A 108 3.27 -5.39 12.74
C PRO A 108 4.56 -5.71 11.98
N GLU A 109 4.85 -6.99 11.81
CA GLU A 109 6.01 -7.50 11.11
C GLU A 109 5.98 -7.18 9.62
N TYR A 110 4.81 -6.94 9.02
CA TYR A 110 4.67 -6.65 7.59
C TYR A 110 5.10 -5.23 7.23
N GLY A 111 5.32 -4.36 8.21
CA GLY A 111 5.91 -3.04 8.02
C GLY A 111 5.07 -1.92 8.61
N VAL A 112 5.43 -0.70 8.22
CA VAL A 112 4.88 0.53 8.80
C VAL A 112 4.27 1.40 7.74
N MET A 113 3.37 2.28 8.16
CA MET A 113 2.66 3.17 7.26
C MET A 113 2.72 4.62 7.74
N LEU A 114 2.46 5.56 6.83
CA LEU A 114 2.14 6.93 7.18
C LEU A 114 0.94 7.42 6.38
N LYS A 115 0.02 8.11 7.07
CA LYS A 115 -1.14 8.75 6.42
C LYS A 115 -0.64 9.84 5.49
N THR A 116 -0.93 9.69 4.20
CA THR A 116 -0.43 10.56 3.13
C THR A 116 -1.59 10.89 2.19
N PRO A 117 -2.59 11.64 2.67
CA PRO A 117 -3.81 11.89 1.93
C PRO A 117 -3.49 12.47 0.54
N SER A 118 -4.36 12.16 -0.40
CA SER A 118 -4.34 12.75 -1.74
C SER A 118 -5.64 13.52 -1.97
N ASN A 119 -5.67 14.35 -3.02
CA ASN A 119 -6.88 15.08 -3.39
C ASN A 119 -8.08 14.15 -3.67
N ASN A 120 -7.83 12.88 -3.99
CA ASN A 120 -8.86 11.89 -4.32
C ASN A 120 -9.18 10.91 -3.19
N CYS A 121 -8.39 10.87 -2.12
CA CYS A 121 -8.62 9.95 -1.00
C CYS A 121 -7.97 10.48 0.29
N ALA A 122 -8.82 10.76 1.29
CA ALA A 122 -8.40 11.22 2.61
C ALA A 122 -7.75 10.09 3.44
N ASN A 123 -8.06 8.82 3.14
CA ASN A 123 -7.56 7.64 3.83
C ASN A 123 -6.45 6.93 3.04
N HIS A 124 -5.67 7.68 2.27
CA HIS A 124 -4.50 7.16 1.58
C HIS A 124 -3.30 7.07 2.54
N TYR A 125 -2.59 5.95 2.47
CA TYR A 125 -1.39 5.67 3.23
C TYR A 125 -0.25 5.27 2.30
N THR A 126 0.96 5.61 2.72
CA THR A 126 2.17 5.05 2.12
C THR A 126 2.64 3.95 3.05
N TRP A 127 2.84 2.75 2.51
CA TRP A 127 3.25 1.56 3.24
C TRP A 127 4.67 1.14 2.82
N TRP A 128 5.58 1.01 3.78
CA TRP A 128 6.89 0.39 3.56
C TRP A 128 6.85 -0.99 4.18
N HIS A 129 6.96 -2.00 3.32
CA HIS A 129 6.87 -3.38 3.75
C HIS A 129 8.24 -3.97 4.05
N THR A 130 8.25 -4.94 4.94
CA THR A 130 9.46 -5.68 5.33
C THR A 130 9.63 -6.91 4.45
N THR A 131 10.77 -7.59 4.61
CA THR A 131 11.02 -8.92 4.04
C THR A 131 10.09 -10.01 4.59
N LEU A 132 9.32 -9.73 5.65
CA LEU A 132 8.41 -10.69 6.28
C LEU A 132 6.99 -10.64 5.68
N PHE A 133 6.69 -9.66 4.83
CA PHE A 133 5.43 -9.63 4.11
C PHE A 133 5.37 -10.77 3.08
N ASP A 134 4.37 -11.62 3.23
CA ASP A 134 4.07 -12.68 2.26
C ASP A 134 2.86 -12.28 1.41
N LEU A 135 3.11 -11.99 0.13
CA LEU A 135 2.09 -11.55 -0.81
C LEU A 135 1.02 -12.62 -1.08
N ASN A 136 1.30 -13.89 -0.81
CA ASN A 136 0.33 -14.97 -1.02
C ASN A 136 -0.81 -14.95 0.02
N ASN A 137 -0.65 -14.21 1.11
CA ASN A 137 -1.67 -14.03 2.14
C ASN A 137 -2.64 -12.88 1.84
N ALA A 138 -2.51 -12.23 0.67
CA ALA A 138 -3.46 -11.22 0.24
C ALA A 138 -4.76 -11.87 -0.26
N GLU A 139 -5.90 -11.42 0.27
CA GLU A 139 -7.22 -11.81 -0.21
C GLU A 139 -7.65 -10.89 -1.36
N ILE A 140 -8.25 -11.48 -2.40
CA ILE A 140 -8.67 -10.71 -3.57
C ILE A 140 -10.13 -10.28 -3.42
N GLN A 141 -10.34 -8.98 -3.45
CA GLN A 141 -11.64 -8.36 -3.28
C GLN A 141 -12.29 -8.02 -4.63
N TYR A 142 -13.59 -8.24 -4.70
CA TYR A 142 -14.37 -7.87 -5.88
C TYR A 142 -14.36 -6.36 -6.11
N ARG A 143 -13.95 -5.98 -7.31
CA ARG A 143 -13.94 -4.60 -7.79
C ARG A 143 -15.31 -4.32 -8.39
N GLU A 144 -16.21 -3.68 -7.62
CA GLU A 144 -17.51 -3.24 -8.12
C GLU A 144 -17.34 -2.14 -9.18
N ILE A 145 -16.99 -2.54 -10.40
CA ILE A 145 -17.01 -1.69 -11.58
C ILE A 145 -17.96 -2.36 -12.56
N THR A 146 -19.24 -2.09 -12.31
CA THR A 146 -20.28 -2.15 -13.33
C THR A 146 -20.26 -3.43 -14.17
N LEU A 147 -20.90 -4.50 -13.66
CA LEU A 147 -21.55 -5.43 -14.56
C LEU A 147 -22.56 -4.60 -15.36
N GLN A 148 -22.22 -4.19 -16.58
CA GLN A 148 -23.27 -4.15 -17.58
C GLN A 148 -23.68 -5.61 -17.73
N PRO A 149 -24.94 -5.98 -17.41
CA PRO A 149 -25.39 -7.33 -17.70
C PRO A 149 -25.11 -7.58 -19.17
N LYS A 150 -24.41 -8.68 -19.49
CA LYS A 150 -24.39 -9.18 -20.86
C LYS A 150 -25.85 -9.29 -21.27
N ALA A 151 -26.27 -8.51 -22.27
CA ALA A 151 -27.56 -8.69 -22.89
C ALA A 151 -27.66 -10.16 -23.33
N ILE A 152 -28.66 -10.84 -22.79
CA ILE A 152 -29.04 -12.21 -23.20
C ILE A 152 -29.70 -12.11 -24.56
#